data_AF-A0A645I7I6-F1
#
_entry.id   AF-A0A645I7I6-F1
#
_cell.length_a   1.000
_cell.length_b   1.000
_cell.length_c   1.000
_cell.angle_alpha   90.00
_cell.angle_beta   90.00
_cell.angle_gamma   90.00
#
_symmetry.space_group_name_H-M   'P 1'
#
loop_
_entity.id
_entity.type
_entity.pdbx_description
1 polymer ?
#
loop_
_entity_poly.entity_id
_entity_poly.type
_entity_poly.pdbx_seq_one_letter_code
_entity_poly.pdbx_strand_id
1 'polypeptide(L)'
;MNVDGLQKGIYRYLPIEHKLLFMFPLEDVDSKIDAITLDQPFVPNFAKKAAITFAWSTTPYRAEWKFDISAHKKILIDVGHVCQNLYLAGESVNTGVCAIGIYDQEAVDNLLQLDGEEEFIIYLAAVGKKKSKYKIK
;
A
#
# COMPACT_ATOMS: atom_id res chain seq x y z
N MET A 1 -5.04 10.56 1.88
CA MET A 1 -5.36 10.34 0.43
C MET A 1 -5.71 11.65 -0.23
N ASN A 2 -5.00 12.05 -1.27
CA ASN A 2 -5.17 13.34 -1.95
C ASN A 2 -4.87 13.21 -3.45
N VAL A 3 -5.87 12.79 -4.23
CA VAL A 3 -5.75 12.57 -5.68
C VAL A 3 -6.93 13.25 -6.38
N ASP A 4 -6.63 14.14 -7.32
CA ASP A 4 -7.64 14.88 -8.08
C ASP A 4 -8.54 13.92 -8.87
N GLY A 5 -9.87 14.11 -8.77
CA GLY A 5 -10.85 13.27 -9.45
C GLY A 5 -11.19 11.94 -8.77
N LEU A 6 -10.59 11.63 -7.61
CA LEU A 6 -10.94 10.47 -6.79
C LEU A 6 -11.51 10.89 -5.45
N GLN A 7 -12.59 10.22 -5.03
CA GLN A 7 -13.11 10.34 -3.68
C GLN A 7 -12.11 9.77 -2.68
N LYS A 8 -12.06 10.32 -1.46
CA LYS A 8 -11.24 9.74 -0.38
C LYS A 8 -11.88 8.43 0.10
N GLY A 9 -11.12 7.34 0.03
CA GLY A 9 -11.61 6.04 0.46
C GLY A 9 -10.65 4.89 0.18
N ILE A 10 -11.15 3.69 0.43
CA ILE A 10 -10.47 2.44 0.11
C ILE A 10 -10.92 1.96 -1.27
N TYR A 11 -9.94 1.58 -2.08
CA TYR A 11 -10.12 1.09 -3.43
C TYR A 11 -9.44 -0.25 -3.60
N ARG A 12 -10.09 -1.15 -4.33
CA ARG A 12 -9.48 -2.39 -4.81
C ARG A 12 -9.09 -2.21 -6.27
N TYR A 13 -7.82 -2.47 -6.58
CA TYR A 13 -7.37 -2.53 -7.96
C TYR A 13 -7.75 -3.87 -8.59
N LEU A 14 -8.43 -3.83 -9.73
CA LEU A 14 -8.81 -4.98 -10.53
C LEU A 14 -7.85 -5.07 -11.74
N PRO A 15 -6.85 -5.97 -11.69
CA PRO A 15 -5.75 -5.96 -12.66
C PRO A 15 -6.18 -6.40 -14.08
N ILE A 16 -7.18 -7.27 -14.20
CA ILE A 16 -7.65 -7.77 -15.51
C ILE A 16 -8.40 -6.67 -16.27
N GLU A 17 -9.28 -5.96 -15.58
CA GLU A 17 -10.10 -4.89 -16.16
C GLU A 17 -9.39 -3.53 -16.17
N HIS A 18 -8.24 -3.42 -15.49
CA HIS A 18 -7.50 -2.18 -15.26
C HIS A 18 -8.40 -1.08 -14.66
N LYS A 19 -9.07 -1.40 -13.56
CA LYS A 19 -10.04 -0.50 -12.89
C LYS A 19 -9.79 -0.40 -11.40
N LEU A 20 -10.24 0.71 -10.83
CA LEU A 20 -10.36 0.89 -9.38
C LEU A 20 -11.82 0.69 -8.98
N LEU A 21 -12.06 -0.31 -8.14
CA LEU A 21 -13.35 -0.51 -7.49
C LEU A 21 -13.35 0.27 -6.18
N PHE A 22 -14.20 1.29 -6.07
CA PHE A 22 -14.44 1.97 -4.80
C PHE A 22 -15.15 1.02 -3.84
N MET A 23 -14.54 0.75 -2.68
CA MET A 23 -15.14 -0.14 -1.70
C MET A 23 -15.98 0.64 -0.68
N PHE A 24 -15.35 1.61 -0.01
CA PHE A 24 -16.02 2.41 1.00
C PHE A 24 -15.28 3.74 1.25
N PRO A 25 -16.01 4.78 1.70
CA PRO A 25 -15.39 6.05 2.06
C PRO A 25 -14.49 5.87 3.28
N LEU A 26 -13.41 6.65 3.32
CA LEU A 26 -12.52 6.69 4.46
C LEU A 26 -12.34 8.14 4.91
N GLU A 27 -12.92 8.45 6.05
CA GLU A 27 -12.73 9.72 6.74
C GLU A 27 -11.43 9.68 7.55
N ASP A 28 -10.90 10.87 7.85
CA ASP A 28 -9.68 11.05 8.64
C ASP A 28 -8.50 10.17 8.18
N VAL A 29 -8.36 10.01 6.86
CA VAL A 29 -7.37 9.13 6.23
C VAL A 29 -5.99 9.33 6.82
N ASP A 30 -5.57 10.59 7.01
CA ASP A 30 -4.23 10.91 7.46
C ASP A 30 -4.00 10.39 8.90
N SER A 31 -4.98 10.54 9.80
CA SER A 31 -4.93 10.02 11.17
C SER A 31 -4.94 8.49 11.19
N LYS A 32 -5.75 7.85 10.34
CA LYS A 32 -5.82 6.39 10.25
C LYS A 32 -4.52 5.79 9.70
N ILE A 33 -3.92 6.41 8.69
CA ILE A 33 -2.63 5.97 8.16
C ILE A 33 -1.51 6.15 9.20
N ASP A 34 -1.53 7.25 9.97
CA ASP A 34 -0.58 7.46 11.06
C ASP A 34 -0.69 6.35 12.12
N ALA A 35 -1.93 6.01 12.52
CA ALA A 35 -2.19 4.99 13.53
C ALA A 35 -1.69 3.59 13.13
N ILE A 36 -1.87 3.21 11.86
CA ILE A 36 -1.47 1.87 11.39
C ILE A 36 0.01 1.77 11.03
N THR A 37 0.70 2.88 10.73
CA THR A 37 2.09 2.83 10.25
C THR A 37 3.13 2.94 11.35
N LEU A 38 2.74 2.97 12.63
CA LEU A 38 3.65 3.02 13.80
C LEU A 38 4.70 4.15 13.73
N ASP A 39 5.57 4.22 14.75
CA ASP A 39 6.67 5.18 14.76
C ASP A 39 7.78 4.77 13.80
N GLN A 40 7.76 5.34 12.59
CA GLN A 40 8.77 5.12 11.57
C GLN A 40 10.12 5.72 12.00
N PRO A 41 11.19 4.92 12.15
CA PRO A 41 12.42 5.34 12.84
C PRO A 41 13.21 6.44 12.13
N PHE A 42 13.17 6.49 10.80
CA PHE A 42 13.98 7.43 10.01
C PHE A 42 13.19 8.62 9.47
N VAL A 43 11.90 8.44 9.21
CA VAL A 43 11.05 9.49 8.64
C VAL A 43 9.68 9.45 9.33
N PRO A 44 9.56 9.91 10.59
CA PRO A 44 8.28 9.86 11.30
C PRO A 44 7.16 10.54 10.52
N ASN A 45 5.96 9.96 10.54
CA ASN A 45 4.75 10.53 9.93
C ASN A 45 4.80 10.74 8.41
N PHE A 46 5.69 10.06 7.68
CA PHE A 46 5.77 10.26 6.22
C PHE A 46 4.57 9.67 5.48
N ALA A 47 4.06 8.52 5.95
CA ALA A 47 2.98 7.80 5.32
C ALA A 47 1.69 8.63 5.25
N LYS A 48 1.34 9.37 6.31
CA LYS A 48 0.16 10.25 6.31
C LYS A 48 0.24 11.43 5.33
N LYS A 49 1.44 11.80 4.88
CA LYS A 49 1.65 12.86 3.87
C LYS A 49 1.58 12.32 2.44
N ALA A 50 1.46 11.01 2.26
CA ALA A 50 1.33 10.39 0.96
C ALA A 50 0.01 10.77 0.30
N ALA A 51 0.04 10.91 -1.03
CA ALA A 51 -1.19 11.05 -1.81
C ALA A 51 -1.98 9.74 -1.82
N ILE A 52 -1.28 8.60 -1.89
CA ILE A 52 -1.83 7.25 -1.94
C ILE A 52 -0.98 6.33 -1.05
N THR A 53 -1.63 5.44 -0.30
CA THR A 53 -0.98 4.29 0.34
C THR A 53 -1.45 3.03 -0.37
N PHE A 54 -0.52 2.31 -0.99
CA PHE A 54 -0.74 0.98 -1.52
C PHE A 54 -0.63 -0.04 -0.40
N ALA A 55 -1.53 -1.00 -0.38
CA ALA A 55 -1.50 -2.14 0.51
C ALA A 55 -1.65 -3.42 -0.32
N TRP A 56 -0.77 -4.39 -0.09
CA TRP A 56 -0.83 -5.68 -0.74
C TRP A 56 -1.23 -6.74 0.28
N SER A 57 -2.41 -7.32 0.06
CA SER A 57 -2.85 -8.53 0.76
C SER A 57 -2.33 -9.78 0.06
N THR A 58 -2.32 -10.88 0.79
CA THR A 58 -2.13 -12.22 0.23
C THR A 58 -3.26 -13.14 0.68
N THR A 59 -3.66 -14.07 -0.20
CA THR A 59 -4.45 -15.24 0.16
C THR A 59 -3.53 -16.45 0.09
N PRO A 60 -2.92 -16.91 1.22
CA PRO A 60 -1.86 -17.92 1.21
C PRO A 60 -2.22 -19.19 0.45
N TYR A 61 -3.47 -19.64 0.57
CA TYR A 61 -4.00 -20.80 -0.13
C TYR A 61 -3.69 -20.80 -1.65
N ARG A 62 -3.70 -19.62 -2.30
CA ARG A 62 -3.40 -19.48 -3.75
C ARG A 62 -1.97 -19.84 -4.12
N ALA A 63 -1.05 -19.83 -3.17
CA ALA A 63 0.33 -20.28 -3.36
C ALA A 63 0.55 -21.67 -2.74
N GLU A 64 -0.03 -21.94 -1.58
CA GLU A 64 0.14 -23.20 -0.84
C GLU A 64 -0.31 -24.43 -1.62
N TRP A 65 -1.41 -24.35 -2.38
CA TRP A 65 -1.88 -25.47 -3.20
C TRP A 65 -0.81 -26.01 -4.17
N LYS A 66 0.13 -25.15 -4.60
CA LYS A 66 1.18 -25.47 -5.57
C LYS A 66 2.56 -25.62 -4.94
N PHE A 67 2.86 -24.81 -3.93
CA PHE A 67 4.21 -24.64 -3.40
C PHE A 67 4.38 -25.15 -1.97
N ASP A 68 3.29 -25.56 -1.32
CA ASP A 68 3.27 -26.15 0.02
C ASP A 68 4.11 -25.31 1.00
N ILE A 69 5.01 -25.93 1.78
CA ILE A 69 5.91 -25.30 2.75
C ILE A 69 6.75 -24.15 2.18
N SER A 70 6.94 -24.06 0.86
CA SER A 70 7.73 -22.99 0.23
C SER A 70 6.92 -21.78 -0.23
N ALA A 71 5.59 -21.82 -0.05
CA ALA A 71 4.67 -20.78 -0.49
C ALA A 71 5.01 -19.38 0.07
N HIS A 72 5.31 -19.29 1.37
CA HIS A 72 5.68 -18.03 2.04
C HIS A 72 6.83 -17.31 1.31
N LYS A 73 7.89 -18.03 0.92
CA LYS A 73 9.02 -17.45 0.18
C LYS A 73 8.58 -16.91 -1.18
N LYS A 74 7.67 -17.60 -1.86
CA LYS A 74 7.17 -17.18 -3.18
C LYS A 74 6.30 -15.93 -3.07
N ILE A 75 5.38 -15.91 -2.11
CA ILE A 75 4.54 -14.74 -1.81
C ILE A 75 5.40 -13.50 -1.55
N LEU A 76 6.44 -13.63 -0.72
CA LEU A 76 7.33 -12.51 -0.37
C LEU A 76 8.19 -12.03 -1.55
N ILE A 77 8.65 -12.95 -2.42
CA ILE A 77 9.36 -12.58 -3.66
C ILE A 77 8.40 -11.83 -4.61
N ASP A 78 7.18 -12.35 -4.78
CA ASP A 78 6.20 -11.77 -5.70
C ASP A 78 5.79 -10.35 -5.26
N VAL A 79 5.48 -10.14 -3.98
CA VAL A 79 5.12 -8.81 -3.49
C VAL A 79 6.29 -7.82 -3.59
N GLY A 80 7.53 -8.31 -3.40
CA GLY A 80 8.74 -7.53 -3.60
C GLY A 80 8.89 -7.05 -5.04
N HIS A 81 8.66 -7.93 -6.02
CA HIS A 81 8.65 -7.55 -7.45
C HIS A 81 7.56 -6.52 -7.76
N VAL A 82 6.35 -6.70 -7.22
CA VAL A 82 5.24 -5.76 -7.43
C VAL A 82 5.56 -4.39 -6.86
N CYS A 83 6.13 -4.33 -5.64
CA CYS A 83 6.53 -3.05 -5.05
C CYS A 83 7.68 -2.39 -5.83
N GLN A 84 8.64 -3.15 -6.32
CA GLN A 84 9.71 -2.58 -7.16
C GLN A 84 9.15 -2.00 -8.46
N ASN A 85 8.14 -2.64 -9.06
CA ASN A 85 7.44 -2.07 -10.21
C ASN A 85 6.73 -0.76 -9.84
N LEU A 86 6.16 -0.64 -8.64
CA LEU A 86 5.61 0.63 -8.16
C LEU A 86 6.69 1.72 -8.06
N TYR A 87 7.89 1.40 -7.55
CA TYR A 87 9.01 2.34 -7.53
C TYR A 87 9.39 2.83 -8.93
N LEU A 88 9.52 1.92 -9.89
CA LEU A 88 9.88 2.25 -11.27
C LEU A 88 8.77 3.07 -11.97
N ALA A 89 7.52 2.67 -11.81
CA ALA A 89 6.37 3.39 -12.34
C ALA A 89 6.28 4.79 -11.72
N GLY A 90 6.44 4.89 -10.40
CA GLY A 90 6.44 6.14 -9.66
C GLY A 90 7.53 7.10 -10.13
N GLU A 91 8.76 6.60 -10.32
CA GLU A 91 9.87 7.37 -10.88
C GLU A 91 9.53 7.91 -12.27
N SER A 92 8.96 7.08 -13.15
CA SER A 92 8.60 7.46 -14.53
C SER A 92 7.59 8.62 -14.61
N VAL A 93 6.75 8.78 -13.58
CA VAL A 93 5.78 9.87 -13.47
C VAL A 93 6.19 10.95 -12.45
N ASN A 94 7.48 11.00 -12.10
CA ASN A 94 8.09 11.97 -11.18
C ASN A 94 7.42 12.03 -9.78
N THR A 95 7.04 10.86 -9.26
CA THR A 95 6.52 10.68 -7.90
C THR A 95 7.52 9.95 -7.01
N GLY A 96 7.45 10.22 -5.71
CA GLY A 96 8.22 9.48 -4.71
C GLY A 96 7.42 8.28 -4.24
N VAL A 97 8.11 7.15 -4.11
CA VAL A 97 7.58 5.90 -3.54
C VAL A 97 8.45 5.53 -2.35
N CYS A 98 7.83 5.06 -1.27
CA CYS A 98 8.55 4.55 -0.11
C CYS A 98 7.77 3.37 0.48
N ALA A 99 8.38 2.19 0.40
CA ALA A 99 7.84 0.98 0.99
C ALA A 99 7.87 1.03 2.51
N ILE A 100 6.90 0.37 3.12
CA ILE A 100 6.68 0.31 4.56
C ILE A 100 6.54 -1.17 4.93
N GLY A 101 7.51 -1.69 5.68
CA GLY A 101 7.49 -3.04 6.26
C GLY A 101 7.19 -3.08 7.76
N ILE A 102 7.08 -1.91 8.40
CA ILE A 102 6.75 -1.79 9.83
C ILE A 102 5.38 -1.13 9.90
N TYR A 103 4.38 -1.87 10.34
CA TYR A 103 3.00 -1.44 10.53
C TYR A 103 2.31 -2.35 11.55
N ASP A 104 1.18 -1.91 12.09
CA ASP A 104 0.34 -2.72 12.96
C ASP A 104 -0.54 -3.66 12.12
N GLN A 105 -0.25 -4.97 12.16
CA GLN A 105 -0.93 -5.97 11.33
C GLN A 105 -2.46 -5.96 11.54
N GLU A 106 -2.89 -6.10 12.79
CA GLU A 106 -4.30 -6.19 13.15
C GLU A 106 -5.05 -4.90 12.79
N ALA A 107 -4.43 -3.74 13.01
CA ALA A 107 -5.06 -2.46 12.68
C ALA A 107 -5.20 -2.26 11.16
N VAL A 108 -4.21 -2.67 10.36
CA VAL A 108 -4.30 -2.56 8.89
C VAL A 108 -5.34 -3.53 8.33
N ASP A 109 -5.36 -4.78 8.78
CA ASP A 109 -6.30 -5.79 8.30
C ASP A 109 -7.74 -5.37 8.61
N ASN A 110 -8.01 -4.92 9.83
CA ASN A 110 -9.30 -4.37 10.23
C ASN A 110 -9.70 -3.14 9.41
N LEU A 111 -8.76 -2.22 9.16
CA LEU A 111 -9.02 -1.02 8.35
C LEU A 111 -9.46 -1.39 6.92
N LEU A 112 -8.91 -2.46 6.36
CA LEU A 112 -9.17 -2.94 5.01
C LEU A 112 -10.27 -4.01 4.95
N GLN A 113 -10.90 -4.34 6.08
CA GLN A 113 -11.95 -5.35 6.22
C GLN A 113 -11.49 -6.74 5.78
N LEU A 114 -10.25 -7.08 6.11
CA LEU A 114 -9.68 -8.41 5.93
C LEU A 114 -9.85 -9.23 7.22
N ASP A 115 -9.93 -10.55 7.10
CA ASP A 115 -10.14 -11.44 8.25
C ASP A 115 -8.85 -11.72 9.05
N GLY A 116 -7.67 -11.50 8.45
CA GLY A 116 -6.39 -11.69 9.14
C GLY A 116 -5.88 -13.14 9.16
N GLU A 117 -6.66 -14.11 8.69
CA GLU A 117 -6.34 -15.54 8.68
C GLU A 117 -6.14 -16.06 7.24
N GLU A 118 -7.17 -15.93 6.41
CA GLU A 118 -7.24 -16.36 5.01
C GLU A 118 -6.78 -15.26 4.04
N GLU A 119 -7.03 -14.00 4.36
CA GLU A 119 -6.48 -12.84 3.65
C GLU A 119 -5.97 -11.79 4.64
N PHE A 120 -4.73 -11.34 4.44
CA PHE A 120 -4.08 -10.35 5.31
C PHE A 120 -3.01 -9.54 4.57
N ILE A 121 -2.70 -8.34 5.07
CA ILE A 121 -1.66 -7.46 4.51
C ILE A 121 -0.26 -7.99 4.80
N ILE A 122 0.58 -7.99 3.77
CA ILE A 122 1.99 -8.39 3.88
C ILE A 122 2.96 -7.26 3.53
N TYR A 123 2.47 -6.19 2.91
CA TYR A 123 3.32 -5.06 2.53
C TYR A 123 2.53 -3.79 2.27
N LEU A 124 3.13 -2.64 2.60
CA LEU A 124 2.57 -1.32 2.33
C LEU A 124 3.58 -0.47 1.53
N ALA A 125 3.08 0.54 0.80
CA ALA A 125 3.93 1.56 0.21
C ALA A 125 3.21 2.92 0.13
N ALA A 126 3.90 3.97 0.52
CA ALA A 126 3.43 5.35 0.37
C ALA A 126 3.89 5.94 -0.97
N VAL A 127 2.99 6.62 -1.66
CA VAL A 127 3.25 7.32 -2.92
C VAL A 127 2.81 8.78 -2.83
N GLY A 128 3.64 9.71 -3.28
CA GLY A 128 3.33 11.13 -3.26
C GLY A 128 4.15 11.95 -4.26
N LYS A 129 3.79 13.21 -4.45
CA LYS A 129 4.55 14.12 -5.32
C LYS A 129 5.94 14.38 -4.73
N LYS A 130 6.99 14.31 -5.55
CA LYS A 130 8.32 14.78 -5.14
C LYS A 130 8.27 16.28 -4.92
N LYS A 131 8.94 16.78 -3.88
CA LYS A 131 9.16 18.23 -3.76
C LYS A 131 10.07 18.67 -4.90
N SER A 132 9.64 19.64 -5.70
CA SER A 132 10.52 20.28 -6.68
C SER A 132 11.71 20.92 -5.95
N LYS A 133 12.94 20.59 -6.39
CA LYS A 133 14.16 21.26 -5.90
C LYS A 133 14.31 22.69 -6.43
N TYR A 134 13.44 23.12 -7.35
CA TYR A 134 13.43 24.47 -7.91
C TYR A 134 12.10 25.15 -7.57
N LYS A 135 12.16 26.21 -6.75
CA LYS A 135 11.12 27.24 -6.74
C LYS A 135 11.29 28.02 -8.04
N ILE A 136 10.42 27.81 -9.01
CA ILE A 136 10.27 28.78 -10.10
C ILE A 136 9.71 30.04 -9.42
N LYS A 137 10.52 31.11 -9.43
CA LYS A 137 10.11 32.44 -9.00
C LYS A 137 9.08 33.02 -9.97
#